data_AF-A0A1D9LGD5-F1
#
_entry.id   AF-A0A1D9LGD5-F1
#
_cell.length_a   1.000
_cell.length_b   1.000
_cell.length_c   1.000
_cell.angle_alpha   90.00
_cell.angle_beta   90.00
_cell.angle_gamma   90.00
#
_symmetry.space_group_name_H-M   'P 1'
#
loop_
_entity.id
_entity.type
_entity.pdbx_description
1 polymer ?
#
loop_
_entity_poly.entity_id
_entity_poly.type
_entity_poly.pdbx_seq_one_letter_code
_entity_poly.pdbx_strand_id
1 'polypeptide(L)'
;MTRKEFLRQLEQALSGLKPEAVREILADYDEYFSDAQADGRDEAEVVEALGSPQKLARELKAQTHYRQWQEHRSFANLTRVVASIAGLGVLNFILAIPLLVYLLFLTMGYIASVGFLLSGLAVVLAWGSHSLFGWPQFTSDGSGWYIGRYGDSGAEMAWRSEMDDHSGQVWLDKGLLMLEPDDGDRFELKTSQGALLLVSKSGGKLAVDASQPAVRELARIDDGQVSIDGGAIRELKLREDSGDVFTARVDDGKRLETLDASAGGTVLKLVASGPNGSISLKDGDSTLEISERSIELKDGMDHIQIDALPGLSVGMSALAVGLMLLLGGSLGLVFCVWLTRLTWRALVAYVKYQIELVSGKGGENAAA
;
A
#
# COMPACT_ATOMS: atom_id res chain seq x y z
N MET A 1 -34.63 -8.96 94.86
CA MET A 1 -35.47 -9.46 93.75
C MET A 1 -35.27 -10.95 93.69
N THR A 2 -36.34 -11.73 93.56
CA THR A 2 -36.27 -13.20 93.49
C THR A 2 -35.92 -13.67 92.08
N ARG A 3 -35.44 -14.91 91.91
CA ARG A 3 -35.18 -15.52 90.58
C ARG A 3 -36.36 -15.36 89.62
N LYS A 4 -37.58 -15.66 90.10
CA LYS A 4 -38.82 -15.55 89.30
C LYS A 4 -39.10 -14.13 88.83
N GLU A 5 -38.83 -13.14 89.68
CA GLU A 5 -38.99 -11.73 89.32
C GLU A 5 -37.94 -11.26 88.32
N PHE A 6 -36.69 -11.73 88.45
CA PHE A 6 -35.60 -11.43 87.52
C PHE A 6 -35.92 -11.97 86.11
N LEU A 7 -36.27 -13.26 86.01
CA LEU A 7 -36.56 -13.91 84.74
C LEU A 7 -37.79 -13.32 84.05
N ARG A 8 -38.84 -12.97 84.81
CA ARG A 8 -40.03 -12.29 84.27
C ARG A 8 -39.69 -10.90 83.70
N GLN A 9 -38.84 -10.14 84.38
CA GLN A 9 -38.39 -8.83 83.90
C GLN A 9 -37.46 -8.96 82.69
N LEU A 10 -36.60 -9.99 82.67
CA LEU A 10 -35.72 -10.29 81.54
C LEU A 10 -36.54 -10.68 80.31
N GLU A 11 -37.53 -11.57 80.44
CA GLU A 11 -38.46 -11.96 79.38
C GLU A 11 -39.17 -10.73 78.79
N GLN A 12 -39.72 -9.88 79.65
CA GLN A 12 -40.41 -8.65 79.22
C GLN A 12 -39.44 -7.69 78.52
N ALA A 13 -38.20 -7.56 79.00
CA ALA A 13 -37.18 -6.72 78.39
C ALA A 13 -36.63 -7.30 77.08
N LEU A 14 -36.69 -8.63 76.89
CA LEU A 14 -36.34 -9.34 75.66
C LEU A 14 -37.45 -9.32 74.59
N SER A 15 -38.65 -8.81 74.93
CA SER A 15 -39.76 -8.65 73.97
C SER A 15 -39.31 -7.94 72.69
N GLY A 16 -39.62 -8.53 71.54
CA GLY A 16 -39.17 -8.09 70.22
C GLY A 16 -38.12 -9.00 69.56
N LEU A 17 -37.50 -9.94 70.30
CA LEU A 17 -36.75 -11.05 69.70
C LEU A 17 -37.69 -12.21 69.32
N LYS A 18 -37.22 -13.14 68.49
CA LYS A 18 -38.00 -14.35 68.12
C LYS A 18 -38.34 -15.16 69.38
N PRO A 19 -39.58 -15.67 69.52
CA PRO A 19 -40.01 -16.42 70.71
C PRO A 19 -39.09 -17.59 71.08
N GLU A 20 -38.51 -18.26 70.07
CA GLU A 20 -37.58 -19.37 70.25
C GLU A 20 -36.30 -18.93 70.97
N ALA A 21 -35.71 -17.81 70.54
CA ALA A 21 -34.49 -17.26 71.11
C ALA A 21 -34.72 -16.73 72.54
N VAL A 22 -35.91 -16.15 72.80
CA VAL A 22 -36.27 -15.71 74.16
C VAL A 22 -36.37 -16.92 75.10
N ARG A 23 -36.99 -18.02 74.65
CA ARG A 23 -37.09 -19.25 75.46
C ARG A 23 -35.72 -19.86 75.76
N GLU A 24 -34.84 -19.91 74.78
CA GLU A 24 -33.47 -20.44 74.92
C GLU A 24 -32.67 -19.61 75.94
N ILE A 25 -32.63 -18.28 75.77
CA ILE A 25 -31.94 -17.38 76.70
C ILE A 25 -32.49 -17.52 78.12
N LEU A 26 -33.82 -17.58 78.27
CA LEU A 26 -34.41 -17.74 79.61
C LEU A 26 -34.07 -19.10 80.23
N ALA A 27 -33.99 -20.17 79.45
CA ALA A 27 -33.60 -21.49 79.94
C ALA A 27 -32.14 -21.48 80.43
N ASP A 28 -31.21 -20.86 79.70
CA ASP A 28 -29.80 -20.78 80.08
C ASP A 28 -29.60 -20.03 81.41
N TYR A 29 -30.31 -18.91 81.60
CA TYR A 29 -30.23 -18.17 82.85
C TYR A 29 -30.95 -18.90 84.00
N ASP A 30 -32.03 -19.62 83.72
CA ASP A 30 -32.73 -20.44 84.72
C ASP A 30 -31.87 -21.62 85.20
N GLU A 31 -31.08 -22.23 84.30
CA GLU A 31 -30.06 -23.22 84.62
C GLU A 31 -28.93 -22.59 85.45
N TYR A 32 -28.41 -21.43 85.05
CA TYR A 32 -27.39 -20.70 85.80
C TYR A 32 -27.81 -20.38 87.24
N PHE A 33 -29.06 -19.95 87.45
CA PHE A 33 -29.59 -19.74 88.80
C PHE A 33 -29.69 -21.05 89.59
N SER A 34 -29.98 -22.17 88.94
CA SER A 34 -30.09 -23.48 89.58
C SER A 34 -28.71 -24.01 90.01
N ASP A 35 -27.69 -23.83 89.18
CA ASP A 35 -26.31 -24.20 89.49
C ASP A 35 -25.75 -23.36 90.64
N ALA A 36 -25.97 -22.04 90.62
CA ALA A 36 -25.53 -21.16 91.69
C ALA A 36 -26.19 -21.51 93.05
N GLN A 37 -27.44 -21.96 93.02
CA GLN A 37 -28.14 -22.45 94.22
C GLN A 37 -27.56 -23.78 94.72
N ALA A 38 -27.19 -24.70 93.82
CA ALA A 38 -26.54 -25.95 94.18
C ALA A 38 -25.15 -25.74 94.82
N ASP A 39 -24.45 -24.68 94.38
CA ASP A 39 -23.17 -24.22 94.94
C ASP A 39 -23.32 -23.43 96.26
N GLY A 40 -24.55 -23.31 96.78
CA GLY A 40 -24.84 -22.68 98.08
C GLY A 40 -24.88 -21.15 98.06
N ARG A 41 -24.92 -20.52 96.89
CA ARG A 41 -25.09 -19.06 96.74
C ARG A 41 -26.56 -18.69 96.82
N ASP A 42 -26.88 -17.61 97.52
CA ASP A 42 -28.25 -17.12 97.63
C ASP A 42 -28.71 -16.42 96.34
N GLU A 43 -29.99 -16.53 96.01
CA GLU A 43 -30.58 -15.92 94.80
C GLU A 43 -30.32 -14.40 94.74
N ALA A 44 -30.33 -13.73 95.90
CA ALA A 44 -30.08 -12.30 95.99
C ALA A 44 -28.68 -11.91 95.53
N GLU A 45 -27.67 -12.73 95.83
CA GLU A 45 -26.27 -12.50 95.45
C GLU A 45 -26.07 -12.73 93.94
N VAL A 46 -26.73 -13.74 93.37
CA VAL A 46 -26.69 -14.03 91.94
C VAL A 46 -27.34 -12.90 91.14
N VAL A 47 -28.46 -12.36 91.62
CA VAL A 47 -29.11 -11.19 91.01
C VAL A 47 -28.22 -9.95 91.05
N GLU A 48 -27.52 -9.70 92.15
CA GLU A 48 -26.60 -8.56 92.27
C GLU A 48 -25.43 -8.69 91.28
N ALA A 49 -24.89 -9.90 91.11
CA ALA A 49 -23.83 -10.18 90.14
C ALA A 49 -24.27 -10.01 88.69
N LEU A 50 -25.50 -10.41 88.34
CA LEU A 50 -26.07 -10.26 86.99
C LEU A 50 -26.51 -8.82 86.67
N GLY A 51 -26.75 -8.00 87.71
CA GLY A 51 -27.14 -6.60 87.56
C GLY A 51 -28.60 -6.42 87.09
N SER A 52 -28.89 -5.30 86.43
CA SER A 52 -30.27 -4.99 86.01
C SER A 52 -30.72 -5.81 84.78
N PRO A 53 -31.87 -6.52 84.82
CA PRO A 53 -32.40 -7.30 83.70
C PRO A 53 -32.52 -6.52 82.39
N GLN A 54 -32.84 -5.23 82.46
CA GLN A 54 -33.03 -4.35 81.30
C GLN A 54 -31.72 -4.05 80.57
N LYS A 55 -30.61 -3.88 81.33
CA LYS A 55 -29.28 -3.67 80.75
C LYS A 55 -28.78 -4.95 80.09
N LEU A 56 -28.96 -6.09 80.76
CA LEU A 56 -28.62 -7.40 80.21
C LEU A 56 -29.40 -7.71 78.92
N ALA A 57 -30.72 -7.48 78.92
CA ALA A 57 -31.54 -7.64 77.72
C ALA A 57 -31.08 -6.76 76.55
N ARG A 58 -30.65 -5.52 76.84
CA ARG A 58 -30.14 -4.59 75.81
C ARG A 58 -28.82 -5.09 75.21
N GLU A 59 -27.94 -5.63 76.03
CA GLU A 59 -26.67 -6.20 75.59
C GLU A 59 -26.88 -7.48 74.77
N LEU A 60 -27.72 -8.40 75.26
CA LEU A 60 -28.09 -9.62 74.55
C LEU A 60 -28.74 -9.30 73.20
N LYS A 61 -29.72 -8.37 73.14
CA LYS A 61 -30.32 -7.91 71.88
C LYS A 61 -29.28 -7.36 70.90
N ALA A 62 -28.32 -6.56 71.38
CA ALA A 62 -27.28 -6.02 70.52
C ALA A 62 -26.40 -7.13 69.91
N GLN A 63 -26.05 -8.17 70.69
CA GLN A 63 -25.31 -9.33 70.20
C GLN A 63 -26.13 -10.18 69.22
N THR A 64 -27.42 -10.43 69.49
CA THR A 64 -28.28 -11.21 68.58
C THR A 64 -28.50 -10.48 67.26
N HIS A 65 -28.69 -9.15 67.30
CA HIS A 65 -28.80 -8.33 66.10
C HIS A 65 -27.50 -8.32 65.28
N TYR A 66 -26.33 -8.28 65.93
CA TYR A 66 -25.03 -8.36 65.23
C TYR A 66 -24.81 -9.72 64.55
N ARG A 67 -25.19 -10.82 65.21
CA ARG A 67 -25.07 -12.19 64.67
C ARG A 67 -26.04 -12.43 63.51
N GLN A 68 -27.29 -11.98 63.63
CA GLN A 68 -28.28 -12.01 62.54
C GLN A 68 -27.85 -11.13 61.34
N TRP A 69 -27.20 -9.99 61.59
CA TRP A 69 -26.67 -9.12 60.54
C TRP A 69 -25.51 -9.76 59.75
N GLN A 70 -24.68 -10.59 60.39
CA GLN A 70 -23.65 -11.36 59.69
C GLN A 70 -24.22 -12.53 58.88
N GLU A 71 -25.20 -13.25 59.40
CA GLU A 71 -25.84 -14.38 58.68
C GLU A 71 -26.65 -13.93 57.46
N HIS A 72 -27.18 -12.70 57.44
CA HIS A 72 -27.97 -12.16 56.33
C HIS A 72 -27.16 -11.33 55.31
N ARG A 73 -25.82 -11.19 55.46
CA ARG A 73 -24.98 -10.64 54.39
C ARG A 73 -24.71 -11.73 53.35
N SER A 74 -25.53 -11.71 52.31
CA SER A 74 -25.57 -12.62 51.18
C SER A 74 -24.27 -12.70 50.36
N PHE A 75 -23.24 -13.41 50.85
CA PHE A 75 -22.08 -13.78 50.03
C PHE A 75 -22.52 -14.56 48.77
N ALA A 76 -23.57 -15.37 48.85
CA ALA A 76 -24.14 -16.08 47.71
C ALA A 76 -24.82 -15.18 46.66
N ASN A 77 -25.45 -14.06 47.06
CA ASN A 77 -25.95 -13.09 46.07
C ASN A 77 -24.82 -12.22 45.53
N LEU A 78 -23.80 -11.91 46.35
CA LEU A 78 -22.64 -11.14 45.90
C LEU A 78 -21.83 -11.94 44.86
N THR A 79 -21.59 -13.24 45.08
CA THR A 79 -20.93 -14.10 44.08
C THR A 79 -21.79 -14.29 42.83
N ARG A 80 -23.12 -14.36 42.96
CA ARG A 80 -24.03 -14.37 41.80
C ARG A 80 -23.94 -13.07 41.00
N VAL A 81 -23.94 -11.91 41.66
CA VAL A 81 -23.79 -10.60 41.00
C VAL A 81 -22.41 -10.44 40.37
N VAL A 82 -21.34 -10.83 41.07
CA VAL A 82 -19.97 -10.81 40.54
C VAL A 82 -19.82 -11.78 39.35
N ALA A 83 -20.41 -12.97 39.41
CA ALA A 83 -20.45 -13.91 38.30
C ALA A 83 -21.26 -13.38 37.11
N SER A 84 -22.37 -12.65 37.36
CA SER A 84 -23.12 -11.97 36.30
C SER A 84 -22.33 -10.83 35.65
N ILE A 85 -21.61 -10.03 36.43
CA ILE A 85 -20.74 -8.95 35.93
C ILE A 85 -19.54 -9.53 35.15
N ALA A 86 -18.90 -10.58 35.68
CA ALA A 86 -17.81 -11.27 35.01
C ALA A 86 -18.27 -11.97 33.73
N GLY A 87 -19.44 -12.60 33.75
CA GLY A 87 -20.05 -13.25 32.58
C GLY A 87 -20.36 -12.25 31.45
N LEU A 88 -20.88 -11.06 31.79
CA LEU A 88 -21.04 -9.95 30.83
C LEU A 88 -19.70 -9.50 30.25
N GLY A 89 -18.65 -9.40 31.07
CA GLY A 89 -17.30 -9.06 30.64
C GLY A 89 -16.69 -10.09 29.67
N VAL A 90 -16.82 -11.39 29.98
CA VAL A 90 -16.31 -12.48 29.14
C VAL A 90 -17.08 -12.59 27.82
N LEU A 91 -18.41 -12.46 27.83
CA LEU A 91 -19.23 -12.41 26.62
C LEU A 91 -18.82 -11.23 25.71
N ASN A 92 -18.59 -10.06 26.31
CA ASN A 92 -18.11 -8.89 25.57
C ASN A 92 -16.69 -9.12 25.02
N PHE A 93 -15.83 -9.81 25.75
CA PHE A 93 -14.47 -10.14 25.29
C PHE A 93 -14.48 -11.14 24.11
N ILE A 94 -15.32 -12.18 24.18
CA ILE A 94 -15.53 -13.14 23.09
C ILE A 94 -16.06 -12.44 21.84
N LEU A 95 -16.94 -11.44 22.00
CA LEU A 95 -17.46 -10.64 20.88
C LEU A 95 -16.44 -9.60 20.38
N ALA A 96 -15.54 -9.12 21.24
CA ALA A 96 -14.53 -8.12 20.90
C ALA A 96 -13.42 -8.68 20.01
N ILE A 97 -12.98 -9.93 20.20
CA ILE A 97 -11.94 -10.56 19.36
C ILE A 97 -12.31 -10.59 17.86
N PRO A 98 -13.47 -11.15 17.44
CA PRO A 98 -13.85 -11.15 16.03
C PRO A 98 -14.08 -9.73 15.51
N LEU A 99 -14.55 -8.80 16.34
CA LEU A 99 -14.66 -7.39 15.97
C LEU A 99 -13.27 -6.77 15.71
N LEU A 100 -12.27 -7.04 16.55
CA LEU A 100 -10.90 -6.56 16.36
C LEU A 100 -10.27 -7.13 15.09
N VAL A 101 -10.45 -8.43 14.84
CA VAL A 101 -10.00 -9.08 13.59
C VAL A 101 -10.68 -8.43 12.39
N TYR A 102 -11.99 -8.21 12.44
CA TYR A 102 -12.71 -7.50 11.40
C TYR A 102 -12.18 -6.08 11.17
N LEU A 103 -11.93 -5.30 12.23
CA LEU A 103 -11.37 -3.95 12.13
C LEU A 103 -9.96 -3.96 11.53
N LEU A 104 -9.14 -4.98 11.81
CA LEU A 104 -7.83 -5.16 11.19
C LEU A 104 -7.96 -5.39 9.67
N PHE A 105 -8.89 -6.23 9.22
CA PHE A 105 -9.13 -6.40 7.78
C PHE A 105 -9.67 -5.13 7.14
N LEU A 106 -10.52 -4.38 7.85
CA LEU A 106 -11.03 -3.10 7.37
C LEU A 106 -9.90 -2.07 7.21
N THR A 107 -8.96 -1.97 8.16
CA THR A 107 -7.80 -1.07 8.03
C THR A 107 -6.87 -1.49 6.90
N MET A 108 -6.60 -2.78 6.74
CA MET A 108 -5.85 -3.31 5.58
C MET A 108 -6.55 -2.98 4.26
N GLY A 109 -7.89 -3.07 4.21
CA GLY A 109 -8.70 -2.67 3.06
C GLY A 109 -8.55 -1.19 2.72
N TYR A 110 -8.55 -0.30 3.72
CA TYR A 110 -8.27 1.12 3.52
C TYR A 110 -6.87 1.35 2.97
N ILE A 111 -5.83 0.75 3.59
CA ILE A 111 -4.44 0.90 3.16
C ILE A 111 -4.27 0.44 1.71
N ALA A 112 -4.80 -0.73 1.35
CA ALA A 112 -4.77 -1.24 -0.02
C ALA A 112 -5.49 -0.30 -0.99
N SER A 113 -6.67 0.20 -0.61
CA SER A 113 -7.47 1.10 -1.46
C SER A 113 -6.77 2.44 -1.72
N VAL A 114 -6.19 3.08 -0.70
CA VAL A 114 -5.43 4.32 -0.94
C VAL A 114 -4.10 4.03 -1.64
N GLY A 115 -3.46 2.88 -1.39
CA GLY A 115 -2.28 2.45 -2.14
C GLY A 115 -2.56 2.35 -3.64
N PHE A 116 -3.66 1.71 -4.03
CA PHE A 116 -4.08 1.65 -5.44
C PHE A 116 -4.42 3.02 -6.01
N LEU A 117 -5.07 3.90 -5.24
CA LEU A 117 -5.33 5.26 -5.70
C LEU A 117 -4.06 6.07 -5.93
N LEU A 118 -3.12 6.04 -4.99
CA LEU A 118 -1.86 6.79 -5.10
C LEU A 118 -1.01 6.25 -6.25
N SER A 119 -0.90 4.92 -6.39
CA SER A 119 -0.16 4.30 -7.49
C SER A 119 -0.82 4.58 -8.84
N GLY A 120 -2.15 4.43 -8.94
CA GLY A 120 -2.89 4.73 -10.16
C GLY A 120 -2.78 6.20 -10.55
N LEU A 121 -2.88 7.12 -9.57
CA LEU A 121 -2.71 8.55 -9.79
C LEU A 121 -1.29 8.87 -10.29
N ALA A 122 -0.26 8.29 -9.67
CA ALA A 122 1.12 8.49 -10.09
C ALA A 122 1.35 8.05 -11.53
N VAL A 123 0.85 6.86 -11.92
CA VAL A 123 0.98 6.35 -13.30
C VAL A 123 0.25 7.24 -14.30
N VAL A 124 -0.99 7.63 -14.01
CA VAL A 124 -1.79 8.49 -14.92
C VAL A 124 -1.17 9.87 -15.06
N LEU A 125 -0.68 10.45 -13.96
CA LEU A 125 0.01 11.76 -14.00
C LEU A 125 1.34 11.67 -14.75
N ALA A 126 2.15 10.63 -14.51
CA ALA A 126 3.39 10.43 -15.23
C ALA A 126 3.14 10.24 -16.74
N TRP A 127 2.18 9.39 -17.09
CA TRP A 127 1.81 9.17 -18.49
C TRP A 127 1.24 10.42 -19.15
N GLY A 128 0.28 11.09 -18.49
CA GLY A 128 -0.36 12.29 -19.02
C GLY A 128 0.61 13.45 -19.14
N SER A 129 1.48 13.62 -18.15
CA SER A 129 2.53 14.63 -18.20
C SER A 129 3.55 14.35 -19.29
N HIS A 130 3.95 13.09 -19.47
CA HIS A 130 4.89 12.73 -20.53
C HIS A 130 4.26 12.94 -21.91
N SER A 131 2.98 12.57 -22.07
CA SER A 131 2.26 12.71 -23.35
C SER A 131 1.98 14.16 -23.72
N LEU A 132 1.71 15.03 -22.73
CA LEU A 132 1.33 16.43 -22.98
C LEU A 132 2.52 17.39 -22.96
N PHE A 133 3.51 17.14 -22.10
CA PHE A 133 4.61 18.06 -21.83
C PHE A 133 6.00 17.44 -22.04
N GLY A 134 6.08 16.14 -22.32
CA GLY A 134 7.34 15.42 -22.43
C GLY A 134 8.05 15.16 -21.09
N TRP A 135 7.39 15.38 -19.96
CA TRP A 135 7.97 15.28 -18.60
C TRP A 135 7.23 14.21 -17.75
N PRO A 136 7.89 13.40 -16.89
CA PRO A 136 9.33 13.38 -16.64
C PRO A 136 10.08 12.81 -17.84
N GLN A 137 11.26 13.37 -18.08
CA GLN A 137 12.25 12.76 -18.96
C GLN A 137 13.08 11.80 -18.12
N PHE A 138 13.10 10.54 -18.51
CA PHE A 138 14.05 9.58 -17.97
C PHE A 138 15.31 9.67 -18.82
N THR A 139 16.15 10.67 -18.55
CA THR A 139 17.50 10.74 -19.10
C THR A 139 18.42 9.96 -18.19
N SER A 140 19.33 9.18 -18.77
CA SER A 140 20.46 8.64 -18.02
C SER A 140 21.59 9.67 -18.05
N ASP A 141 21.46 10.70 -17.21
CA ASP A 141 22.53 11.68 -17.00
C ASP A 141 23.81 10.92 -16.59
N GLY A 142 24.82 10.91 -17.46
CA GLY A 142 26.11 10.24 -17.24
C GLY A 142 26.33 8.93 -18.01
N SER A 143 25.39 8.45 -18.83
CA SER A 143 25.61 7.23 -19.63
C SER A 143 26.38 7.45 -20.94
N GLY A 144 26.59 8.70 -21.37
CA GLY A 144 27.35 9.05 -22.58
C GLY A 144 26.63 8.79 -23.91
N TRP A 145 25.45 8.16 -23.91
CA TRP A 145 24.68 7.83 -25.12
C TRP A 145 23.31 8.53 -25.07
N TYR A 146 23.08 9.52 -25.95
CA TYR A 146 21.83 10.28 -26.04
C TYR A 146 21.08 9.96 -27.35
N ILE A 147 19.82 9.52 -27.27
CA ILE A 147 18.92 9.33 -28.42
C ILE A 147 17.68 10.26 -28.26
N GLY A 148 17.79 11.50 -28.76
CA GLY A 148 16.74 12.56 -28.91
C GLY A 148 16.22 13.20 -27.60
N ARG A 149 15.87 14.50 -27.46
CA ARG A 149 15.86 15.73 -28.28
C ARG A 149 16.00 16.93 -27.32
N TYR A 150 16.65 18.02 -27.73
CA TYR A 150 16.50 19.37 -27.14
C TYR A 150 15.91 20.34 -28.18
N GLY A 151 14.72 20.93 -27.91
CA GLY A 151 14.14 22.10 -28.63
C GLY A 151 13.33 21.82 -29.91
N ASP A 152 12.19 22.51 -30.10
CA ASP A 152 11.11 22.35 -31.12
C ASP A 152 11.54 22.18 -32.59
N SER A 153 10.73 21.42 -33.37
CA SER A 153 10.86 21.00 -34.80
C SER A 153 11.72 19.76 -35.17
N GLY A 154 11.11 18.57 -35.30
CA GLY A 154 11.75 17.33 -35.81
C GLY A 154 12.67 16.56 -34.85
N ALA A 155 12.62 15.23 -34.84
CA ALA A 155 13.53 14.40 -34.07
C ALA A 155 14.94 14.51 -34.67
N GLU A 156 15.71 15.49 -34.22
CA GLU A 156 17.16 15.54 -34.44
C GLU A 156 17.79 14.54 -33.47
N MET A 157 18.16 13.36 -33.98
CA MET A 157 19.21 12.57 -33.35
C MET A 157 20.47 13.44 -33.40
N ALA A 158 20.85 13.98 -32.25
CA ALA A 158 21.99 14.85 -32.11
C ALA A 158 23.28 14.08 -32.44
N TRP A 159 23.67 14.06 -33.71
CA TRP A 159 25.07 14.04 -34.11
C TRP A 159 25.64 15.42 -33.76
N ARG A 160 25.86 15.68 -32.47
CA ARG A 160 26.47 16.92 -32.00
C ARG A 160 27.80 16.56 -31.34
N SER A 161 28.82 16.32 -32.17
CA SER A 161 30.12 16.85 -31.80
C SER A 161 30.10 18.31 -32.23
N GLU A 162 30.24 19.22 -31.27
CA GLU A 162 30.69 20.56 -31.60
C GLU A 162 32.04 20.43 -32.32
N MET A 163 32.26 21.31 -33.29
CA MET A 163 33.35 21.35 -34.28
C MET A 163 34.78 21.25 -33.68
N ASP A 164 34.90 21.38 -32.36
CA ASP A 164 36.17 21.51 -31.62
C ASP A 164 36.74 20.17 -31.08
N ASP A 165 36.10 19.02 -31.33
CA ASP A 165 36.64 17.70 -30.96
C ASP A 165 36.66 16.78 -32.20
N HIS A 166 37.82 16.59 -32.81
CA HIS A 166 37.95 15.75 -34.00
C HIS A 166 37.82 14.26 -33.64
N SER A 167 36.69 13.64 -34.01
CA SER A 167 36.63 12.26 -34.55
C SER A 167 35.20 11.95 -35.03
N GLY A 168 34.85 12.43 -36.22
CA GLY A 168 33.57 12.08 -36.84
C GLY A 168 33.70 12.05 -38.36
N GLN A 169 33.60 10.86 -38.95
CA GLN A 169 33.65 10.72 -40.41
C GLN A 169 32.41 11.32 -41.11
N VAL A 170 31.34 11.61 -40.35
CA VAL A 170 30.09 12.23 -40.82
C VAL A 170 29.55 13.20 -39.77
N TRP A 171 29.24 14.44 -40.19
CA TRP A 171 28.54 15.41 -39.35
C TRP A 171 27.70 16.38 -40.19
N LEU A 172 26.92 17.24 -39.53
CA LEU A 172 26.15 18.31 -40.16
C LEU A 172 26.77 19.67 -39.81
N ASP A 173 27.13 20.46 -40.82
CA ASP A 173 27.53 21.87 -40.64
C ASP A 173 26.65 22.77 -41.50
N LYS A 174 25.93 23.70 -40.85
CA LYS A 174 25.05 24.69 -41.51
C LYS A 174 24.08 24.09 -42.54
N GLY A 175 23.56 22.88 -42.27
CA GLY A 175 22.62 22.16 -43.14
C GLY A 175 23.27 21.36 -44.28
N LEU A 176 24.59 21.40 -44.40
CA LEU A 176 25.36 20.55 -45.28
C LEU A 176 25.82 19.30 -44.53
N LEU A 177 25.72 18.16 -45.20
CA LEU A 177 26.28 16.89 -44.75
C LEU A 177 27.78 16.89 -45.09
N MET A 178 28.62 16.83 -44.07
CA MET A 178 30.06 16.78 -44.19
C MET A 178 30.54 15.35 -44.04
N LEU A 179 31.43 14.92 -44.94
CA LEU A 179 32.04 13.60 -44.93
C LEU A 179 33.56 13.73 -44.94
N GLU A 180 34.20 13.03 -44.02
CA GLU A 180 35.66 12.88 -43.94
C GLU A 180 35.99 11.38 -43.84
N PRO A 181 35.98 10.64 -44.96
CA PRO A 181 36.31 9.21 -44.96
C PRO A 181 37.76 8.96 -44.51
N ASP A 182 37.96 7.85 -43.79
CA ASP A 182 39.28 7.27 -43.59
C ASP A 182 39.70 6.44 -44.82
N ASP A 183 40.98 6.11 -44.88
CA ASP A 183 41.51 5.29 -45.97
C ASP A 183 40.87 3.89 -45.94
N GLY A 184 40.20 3.52 -47.03
CA GLY A 184 39.45 2.27 -47.17
C GLY A 184 37.93 2.45 -47.07
N ASP A 185 37.46 3.58 -46.54
CA ASP A 185 36.04 3.82 -46.34
C ASP A 185 35.30 4.12 -47.64
N ARG A 186 34.01 3.75 -47.62
CA ARG A 186 33.08 3.98 -48.71
C ARG A 186 31.72 4.45 -48.19
N PHE A 187 31.35 5.64 -48.59
CA PHE A 187 30.01 6.22 -48.43
C PHE A 187 29.21 6.07 -49.72
N GLU A 188 28.07 5.39 -49.63
CA GLU A 188 27.04 5.31 -50.66
C GLU A 188 25.87 6.20 -50.24
N LEU A 189 25.65 7.31 -50.94
CA LEU A 189 24.52 8.21 -50.72
C LEU A 189 23.51 8.05 -51.86
N LYS A 190 22.21 7.96 -51.51
CA LYS A 190 21.12 7.96 -52.49
C LYS A 190 20.26 9.20 -52.33
N THR A 191 19.96 9.83 -53.46
CA THR A 191 19.07 10.98 -53.53
C THR A 191 17.59 10.58 -53.49
N SER A 192 16.69 11.55 -53.33
CA SER A 192 15.24 11.34 -53.43
C SER A 192 14.76 10.76 -54.75
N GLN A 193 15.51 10.97 -55.84
CA GLN A 193 15.22 10.42 -57.16
C GLN A 193 15.88 9.04 -57.38
N GLY A 194 16.51 8.47 -56.35
CA GLY A 194 17.20 7.18 -56.42
C GLY A 194 18.57 7.22 -57.11
N ALA A 195 19.05 8.42 -57.49
CA ALA A 195 20.38 8.57 -58.07
C ALA A 195 21.47 8.46 -56.99
N LEU A 196 22.60 7.87 -57.36
CA LEU A 196 23.65 7.44 -56.43
C LEU A 196 24.87 8.36 -56.50
N LEU A 197 25.40 8.69 -55.33
CA LEU A 197 26.63 9.43 -55.12
C LEU A 197 27.53 8.57 -54.22
N LEU A 198 28.74 8.27 -54.70
CA LEU A 198 29.74 7.49 -54.00
C LEU A 198 30.86 8.41 -53.56
N VAL A 199 31.23 8.37 -52.29
CA VAL A 199 32.40 9.05 -51.74
C VAL A 199 33.30 7.99 -51.14
N SER A 200 34.57 7.95 -51.53
CA SER A 200 35.52 6.96 -51.02
C SER A 200 36.92 7.53 -50.93
N LYS A 201 37.74 6.99 -50.04
CA LYS A 201 39.14 7.38 -49.93
C LYS A 201 40.03 6.16 -49.99
N SER A 202 41.07 6.21 -50.83
CA SER A 202 42.01 5.11 -51.01
C SER A 202 43.41 5.64 -51.22
N GLY A 203 44.35 5.24 -50.36
CA GLY A 203 45.74 5.70 -50.40
C GLY A 203 45.87 7.22 -50.30
N GLY A 204 45.13 7.82 -49.36
CA GLY A 204 45.06 9.27 -49.14
C GLY A 204 44.33 10.07 -50.22
N LYS A 205 43.81 9.41 -51.27
CA LYS A 205 43.08 10.09 -52.36
C LYS A 205 41.60 9.96 -52.17
N LEU A 206 40.95 11.11 -52.03
CA LEU A 206 39.50 11.24 -51.99
C LEU A 206 38.93 11.22 -53.41
N ALA A 207 37.98 10.32 -53.64
CA ALA A 207 37.26 10.18 -54.89
C ALA A 207 35.76 10.32 -54.64
N VAL A 208 35.09 11.01 -55.56
CA VAL A 208 33.64 11.14 -55.53
C VAL A 208 33.12 10.83 -56.93
N ASP A 209 32.26 9.81 -57.03
CA ASP A 209 31.66 9.33 -58.26
C ASP A 209 30.14 9.46 -58.17
N ALA A 210 29.48 9.73 -59.28
CA ALA A 210 28.02 9.88 -59.29
C ALA A 210 27.42 9.15 -60.50
N SER A 211 26.23 8.60 -60.32
CA SER A 211 25.49 7.94 -61.41
C SER A 211 25.05 8.92 -62.51
N GLN A 212 24.96 10.22 -62.19
CA GLN A 212 24.56 11.29 -63.10
C GLN A 212 25.39 12.56 -62.85
N PRO A 213 25.69 13.36 -63.88
CA PRO A 213 26.43 14.62 -63.72
C PRO A 213 25.77 15.61 -62.74
N ALA A 214 24.45 15.74 -62.79
CA ALA A 214 23.69 16.64 -61.90
C ALA A 214 23.84 16.27 -60.41
N VAL A 215 24.06 14.99 -60.09
CA VAL A 215 24.24 14.51 -58.71
C VAL A 215 25.66 14.77 -58.23
N ARG A 216 26.65 14.78 -59.15
CA ARG A 216 28.03 15.14 -58.82
C ARG A 216 28.15 16.58 -58.33
N GLU A 217 27.34 17.48 -58.89
CA GLU A 217 27.29 18.91 -58.52
C GLU A 217 26.77 19.16 -57.10
N LEU A 218 26.08 18.18 -56.50
CA LEU A 218 25.65 18.25 -55.10
C LEU A 218 26.82 18.11 -54.12
N ALA A 219 27.95 17.57 -54.56
CA ALA A 219 29.12 17.32 -53.73
C ALA A 219 30.27 18.27 -54.08
N ARG A 220 30.83 18.94 -53.07
CA ARG A 220 32.05 19.75 -53.21
C ARG A 220 33.16 19.13 -52.38
N ILE A 221 34.36 19.13 -52.93
CA ILE A 221 35.56 18.65 -52.25
C ILE A 221 36.36 19.88 -51.82
N ASP A 222 36.64 20.01 -50.53
CA ASP A 222 37.48 21.06 -49.97
C ASP A 222 38.34 20.47 -48.86
N ASP A 223 39.63 20.79 -48.85
CA ASP A 223 40.63 20.35 -47.85
C ASP A 223 40.54 18.87 -47.38
N GLY A 224 40.27 17.94 -48.30
CA GLY A 224 40.17 16.51 -47.97
C GLY A 224 38.82 16.05 -47.39
N GLN A 225 37.83 16.95 -47.37
CA GLN A 225 36.46 16.71 -46.94
C GLN A 225 35.49 16.80 -48.13
N VAL A 226 34.33 16.15 -48.01
CA VAL A 226 33.22 16.28 -48.97
C VAL A 226 32.03 16.92 -48.28
N SER A 227 31.62 18.10 -48.77
CA SER A 227 30.36 18.74 -48.37
C SER A 227 29.26 18.40 -49.37
N ILE A 228 28.09 18.00 -48.88
CA ILE A 228 26.92 17.61 -49.68
C ILE A 228 25.68 18.34 -49.17
N ASP A 229 24.77 18.75 -50.05
CA ASP A 229 23.44 19.20 -49.63
C ASP A 229 22.66 18.03 -49.00
N GLY A 230 22.63 17.98 -47.67
CA GLY A 230 21.96 16.91 -46.92
C GLY A 230 20.45 16.86 -47.17
N GLY A 231 19.83 17.94 -47.65
CA GLY A 231 18.43 17.98 -48.01
C GLY A 231 18.07 17.14 -49.25
N ALA A 232 19.06 16.84 -50.11
CA ALA A 232 18.88 16.05 -51.31
C ALA A 232 19.05 14.53 -51.09
N ILE A 233 19.62 14.14 -49.94
CA ILE A 233 19.97 12.75 -49.61
C ILE A 233 18.86 12.09 -48.80
N ARG A 234 18.50 10.85 -49.17
CA ARG A 234 17.52 10.01 -48.48
C ARG A 234 18.12 8.81 -47.78
N GLU A 235 19.22 8.28 -48.29
CA GLU A 235 19.92 7.15 -47.69
C GLU A 235 21.41 7.45 -47.65
N LEU A 236 22.03 7.20 -46.51
CA LEU A 236 23.48 7.22 -46.32
C LEU A 236 23.89 5.83 -45.86
N LYS A 237 24.87 5.24 -46.54
CA LYS A 237 25.47 3.98 -46.14
C LYS A 237 26.98 4.10 -46.09
N LEU A 238 27.55 3.89 -44.91
CA LEU A 238 28.99 3.79 -44.69
C LEU A 238 29.38 2.32 -44.63
N ARG A 239 30.47 1.99 -45.31
CA ARG A 239 31.21 0.75 -45.15
C ARG A 239 32.65 1.10 -44.84
N GLU A 240 33.11 0.68 -43.67
CA GLU A 240 34.50 0.84 -43.24
C GLU A 240 35.36 -0.32 -43.75
N ASP A 241 36.68 -0.12 -43.77
CA ASP A 241 37.65 -1.17 -44.10
C ASP A 241 37.64 -2.33 -43.08
N SER A 242 37.26 -2.02 -41.83
CA SER A 242 37.03 -2.99 -40.74
C SER A 242 35.96 -4.03 -41.08
N GLY A 243 35.11 -3.74 -42.06
CA GLY A 243 33.92 -4.53 -42.40
C GLY A 243 32.64 -4.02 -41.74
N ASP A 244 32.75 -3.00 -40.87
CA ASP A 244 31.62 -2.39 -40.20
C ASP A 244 30.73 -1.65 -41.21
N VAL A 245 29.42 -1.72 -40.98
CA VAL A 245 28.43 -1.14 -41.89
C VAL A 245 27.43 -0.31 -41.09
N PHE A 246 27.25 0.93 -41.51
CA PHE A 246 26.22 1.81 -40.99
C PHE A 246 25.30 2.25 -42.14
N THR A 247 23.99 2.21 -41.95
CA THR A 247 23.00 2.66 -42.93
C THR A 247 21.93 3.47 -42.22
N ALA A 248 21.69 4.69 -42.68
CA ALA A 248 20.60 5.54 -42.21
C ALA A 248 19.72 5.97 -43.38
N ARG A 249 18.40 5.90 -43.19
CA ARG A 249 17.41 6.34 -44.18
C ARG A 249 16.45 7.35 -43.57
N VAL A 250 16.10 8.37 -44.34
CA VAL A 250 15.09 9.37 -43.98
C VAL A 250 13.92 9.35 -44.95
N ASP A 251 12.72 9.60 -44.43
CA ASP A 251 11.49 9.70 -45.19
C ASP A 251 11.41 11.01 -45.98
N ASP A 252 10.29 11.22 -46.69
CA ASP A 252 10.09 12.43 -47.49
C ASP A 252 10.10 13.73 -46.69
N GLY A 253 9.62 13.66 -45.44
CA GLY A 253 9.61 14.74 -44.46
C GLY A 253 10.93 14.93 -43.71
N LYS A 254 12.01 14.27 -44.15
CA LYS A 254 13.35 14.29 -43.50
C LYS A 254 13.35 13.71 -42.08
N ARG A 255 12.39 12.85 -41.75
CA ARG A 255 12.36 12.12 -40.48
C ARG A 255 13.11 10.80 -40.65
N LEU A 256 13.78 10.33 -39.61
CA LEU A 256 14.42 9.02 -39.65
C LEU A 256 13.38 7.92 -39.95
N GLU A 257 13.65 7.11 -40.96
CA GLU A 257 12.86 5.94 -41.31
C GLU A 257 13.49 4.69 -40.70
N THR A 258 14.76 4.44 -41.04
CA THR A 258 15.53 3.29 -40.55
C THR A 258 16.96 3.67 -40.20
N LEU A 259 17.55 2.98 -39.24
CA LEU A 259 18.98 3.00 -38.95
C LEU A 259 19.44 1.58 -38.66
N ASP A 260 20.40 1.09 -39.44
CA ASP A 260 21.02 -0.22 -39.26
C ASP A 260 22.51 -0.02 -39.05
N ALA A 261 23.08 -0.61 -38.00
CA ALA A 261 24.51 -0.61 -37.75
C ALA A 261 24.98 -2.03 -37.44
N SER A 262 26.14 -2.41 -37.95
CA SER A 262 26.77 -3.70 -37.69
C SER A 262 28.25 -3.45 -37.47
N ALA A 263 28.72 -3.70 -36.25
CA ALA A 263 30.11 -3.52 -35.87
C ALA A 263 30.57 -4.64 -34.95
N GLY A 264 31.71 -5.27 -35.25
CA GLY A 264 32.32 -6.27 -34.35
C GLY A 264 31.44 -7.49 -33.98
N GLY A 265 30.41 -7.80 -34.76
CA GLY A 265 29.43 -8.86 -34.47
C GLY A 265 28.17 -8.40 -33.73
N THR A 266 28.16 -7.15 -33.25
CA THR A 266 26.98 -6.48 -32.70
C THR A 266 26.16 -5.88 -33.86
N VAL A 267 24.85 -6.07 -33.84
CA VAL A 267 23.92 -5.55 -34.85
C VAL A 267 22.84 -4.72 -34.16
N LEU A 268 22.72 -3.47 -34.55
CA LEU A 268 21.63 -2.56 -34.18
C LEU A 268 20.71 -2.36 -35.39
N LYS A 269 19.41 -2.44 -35.18
CA LYS A 269 18.38 -2.08 -36.16
C LYS A 269 17.33 -1.21 -35.49
N LEU A 270 17.02 -0.09 -36.10
CA LEU A 270 16.01 0.86 -35.65
C LEU A 270 15.07 1.12 -36.82
N VAL A 271 13.78 0.93 -36.57
CA VAL A 271 12.69 1.33 -37.46
C VAL A 271 11.93 2.43 -36.74
N ALA A 272 12.17 3.68 -37.14
CA ALA A 272 11.65 4.86 -36.46
C ALA A 272 10.34 5.39 -37.05
N SER A 273 10.07 5.11 -38.33
CA SER A 273 8.84 5.54 -39.01
C SER A 273 8.09 4.33 -39.60
N GLY A 274 6.77 4.28 -39.38
CA GLY A 274 5.89 3.19 -39.81
C GLY A 274 4.91 2.76 -38.71
N PRO A 275 3.94 1.88 -39.01
CA PRO A 275 2.94 1.43 -38.03
C PRO A 275 3.50 0.54 -36.91
N ASN A 276 4.74 0.05 -37.05
CA ASN A 276 5.39 -0.88 -36.12
C ASN A 276 6.83 -0.42 -35.86
N GLY A 277 7.01 0.71 -35.19
CA GLY A 277 8.35 1.15 -34.79
C GLY A 277 9.01 0.10 -33.89
N SER A 278 10.29 -0.16 -34.12
CA SER A 278 11.04 -1.16 -33.35
C SER A 278 12.51 -0.84 -33.23
N ILE A 279 13.11 -1.24 -32.11
CA ILE A 279 14.55 -1.20 -31.86
C ILE A 279 14.99 -2.62 -31.57
N SER A 280 15.98 -3.13 -32.30
CA SER A 280 16.58 -4.43 -32.08
C SER A 280 18.08 -4.27 -31.94
N LEU A 281 18.64 -4.72 -30.82
CA LEU A 281 20.07 -4.81 -30.59
C LEU A 281 20.41 -6.28 -30.37
N LYS A 282 21.38 -6.79 -31.11
CA LYS A 282 21.88 -8.15 -30.97
C LYS A 282 23.38 -8.10 -30.76
N ASP A 283 23.86 -8.76 -29.72
CA ASP A 283 25.28 -8.95 -29.46
C ASP A 283 25.54 -10.41 -29.08
N GLY A 284 26.14 -11.18 -29.99
CA GLY A 284 26.29 -12.63 -29.83
C GLY A 284 24.95 -13.34 -29.63
N ASP A 285 24.76 -13.91 -28.44
CA ASP A 285 23.54 -14.62 -28.01
C ASP A 285 22.55 -13.72 -27.27
N SER A 286 22.93 -12.49 -26.95
CA SER A 286 22.10 -11.53 -26.23
C SER A 286 21.30 -10.67 -27.23
N THR A 287 20.01 -10.47 -26.96
CA THR A 287 19.12 -9.67 -27.81
C THR A 287 18.23 -8.78 -26.97
N LEU A 288 18.14 -7.50 -27.34
CA LEU A 288 17.17 -6.55 -26.84
C LEU A 288 16.24 -6.17 -27.99
N GLU A 289 14.95 -6.39 -27.84
CA GLU A 289 13.91 -5.98 -28.79
C GLU A 289 12.89 -5.09 -28.08
N ILE A 290 12.74 -3.85 -28.55
CA ILE A 290 11.76 -2.90 -28.08
C ILE A 290 10.81 -2.64 -29.25
N SER A 291 9.55 -3.04 -29.10
CA SER A 291 8.48 -2.76 -30.05
C SER A 291 7.38 -1.95 -29.38
N GLU A 292 6.39 -1.51 -30.17
CA GLU A 292 5.22 -0.84 -29.60
C GLU A 292 4.44 -1.71 -28.60
N ARG A 293 4.54 -3.03 -28.69
CA ARG A 293 3.70 -3.98 -27.95
C ARG A 293 4.47 -4.87 -26.98
N SER A 294 5.78 -4.96 -27.11
CA SER A 294 6.61 -5.80 -26.27
C SER A 294 7.98 -5.18 -26.06
N ILE A 295 8.53 -5.42 -24.88
CA ILE A 295 9.95 -5.21 -24.59
C ILE A 295 10.51 -6.57 -24.19
N GLU A 296 11.47 -7.07 -24.94
CA GLU A 296 12.09 -8.37 -24.77
C GLU A 296 13.60 -8.19 -24.59
N LEU A 297 14.14 -8.74 -23.51
CA LEU A 297 15.56 -8.82 -23.25
C LEU A 297 15.92 -10.28 -23.02
N LYS A 298 16.80 -10.80 -23.85
CA LYS A 298 17.33 -12.15 -23.75
C LYS A 298 18.84 -12.08 -23.57
N ASP A 299 19.35 -12.81 -22.60
CA ASP A 299 20.78 -12.96 -22.37
C ASP A 299 21.10 -14.42 -22.03
N GLY A 300 21.55 -15.18 -23.02
CA GLY A 300 21.77 -16.63 -22.89
C GLY A 300 20.47 -17.39 -22.56
N MET A 301 20.35 -17.86 -21.31
CA MET A 301 19.16 -18.56 -20.80
C MET A 301 18.17 -17.63 -20.08
N ASP A 302 18.58 -16.40 -19.75
CA ASP A 302 17.73 -15.44 -19.05
C ASP A 302 16.86 -14.69 -20.07
N HIS A 303 15.58 -14.54 -19.74
CA HIS A 303 14.59 -13.94 -20.63
C HIS A 303 13.63 -13.07 -19.82
N ILE A 304 13.58 -11.77 -20.13
CA ILE A 304 12.63 -10.81 -19.57
C ILE A 304 11.76 -10.33 -20.71
N GLN A 305 10.44 -10.50 -20.56
CA GLN A 305 9.46 -10.04 -21.53
C GLN A 305 8.37 -9.24 -20.84
N ILE A 306 8.10 -8.05 -21.36
CA ILE A 306 7.04 -7.16 -20.93
C ILE A 306 6.10 -6.99 -22.10
N ASP A 307 4.91 -7.57 -22.01
CA ASP A 307 3.88 -7.46 -23.04
C ASP A 307 2.84 -6.39 -22.70
N ALA A 308 2.39 -5.71 -23.74
CA ALA A 308 1.24 -4.82 -23.68
C ALA A 308 -0.08 -5.61 -23.50
N LEU A 309 -1.08 -4.93 -22.95
CA LEU A 309 -2.45 -5.44 -22.92
C LEU A 309 -2.98 -5.68 -24.34
N PRO A 310 -3.85 -6.69 -24.55
CA PRO A 310 -4.36 -7.02 -25.87
C PRO A 310 -4.98 -5.81 -26.59
N GLY A 311 -4.40 -5.45 -27.73
CA GLY A 311 -4.91 -4.37 -28.59
C GLY A 311 -4.36 -2.98 -28.25
N LEU A 312 -3.47 -2.87 -27.25
CA LEU A 312 -2.84 -1.63 -26.83
C LEU A 312 -1.32 -1.68 -27.06
N SER A 313 -0.69 -0.51 -27.13
CA SER A 313 0.76 -0.39 -27.03
C SER A 313 1.21 -0.50 -25.57
N VAL A 314 2.50 -0.71 -25.31
CA VAL A 314 3.07 -0.75 -23.95
C VAL A 314 2.74 0.55 -23.20
N GLY A 315 2.87 1.70 -23.87
CA GLY A 315 2.53 3.00 -23.30
C GLY A 315 1.04 3.14 -22.96
N MET A 316 0.14 2.72 -23.86
CA MET A 316 -1.31 2.76 -23.59
C MET A 316 -1.74 1.73 -22.54
N SER A 317 -1.01 0.62 -22.42
CA SER A 317 -1.25 -0.40 -21.40
C SER A 317 -0.92 0.13 -20.00
N ALA A 318 0.18 0.89 -19.86
CA ALA A 318 0.51 1.57 -18.62
C ALA A 318 -0.61 2.52 -18.16
N LEU A 319 -1.15 3.32 -19.09
CA LEU A 319 -2.31 4.18 -18.81
C LEU A 319 -3.53 3.36 -18.36
N ALA A 320 -3.87 2.30 -19.08
CA ALA A 320 -5.01 1.45 -18.76
C ALA A 320 -4.89 0.81 -17.37
N VAL A 321 -3.70 0.31 -17.02
CA VAL A 321 -3.40 -0.20 -15.67
C VAL A 321 -3.53 0.92 -14.63
N GLY A 322 -3.00 2.11 -14.88
CA GLY A 322 -3.13 3.26 -13.99
C GLY A 322 -4.60 3.64 -13.71
N LEU A 323 -5.44 3.66 -14.76
CA LEU A 323 -6.88 3.90 -14.62
C LEU A 323 -7.60 2.77 -13.89
N MET A 324 -7.24 1.51 -14.14
CA MET A 324 -7.80 0.37 -13.40
C MET A 324 -7.44 0.43 -11.91
N LEU A 325 -6.22 0.83 -11.57
CA LEU A 325 -5.81 1.04 -10.18
C LEU A 325 -6.59 2.17 -9.52
N LEU A 326 -6.81 3.29 -10.21
CA LEU A 326 -7.64 4.38 -9.72
C LEU A 326 -9.10 3.95 -9.48
N LEU A 327 -9.69 3.24 -10.43
CA LEU A 327 -11.06 2.71 -10.31
C LEU A 327 -11.14 1.67 -9.18
N GLY A 328 -10.19 0.75 -9.12
CA GLY A 328 -10.14 -0.27 -8.07
C GLY A 328 -9.99 0.33 -6.68
N GLY A 329 -9.08 1.30 -6.52
CA GLY A 329 -8.86 1.99 -5.25
C GLY A 329 -10.04 2.88 -4.83
N SER A 330 -10.69 3.57 -5.77
CA SER A 330 -11.89 4.39 -5.48
C SER A 330 -13.09 3.53 -5.08
N LEU A 331 -13.37 2.44 -5.80
CA LEU A 331 -14.41 1.48 -5.45
C LEU A 331 -14.10 0.81 -4.10
N GLY A 332 -12.84 0.44 -3.86
CA GLY A 332 -12.38 -0.11 -2.59
C GLY A 332 -12.59 0.84 -1.42
N LEU A 333 -12.29 2.13 -1.58
CA LEU A 333 -12.57 3.16 -0.58
C LEU A 333 -14.06 3.31 -0.30
N VAL A 334 -14.88 3.40 -1.35
CA VAL A 334 -16.35 3.50 -1.20
C VAL A 334 -16.89 2.29 -0.43
N PHE A 335 -16.40 1.09 -0.75
CA PHE A 335 -16.76 -0.14 -0.05
C PHE A 335 -16.31 -0.11 1.43
N CYS A 336 -15.08 0.32 1.74
CA CYS A 336 -14.58 0.43 3.11
C CYS A 336 -15.38 1.47 3.93
N VAL A 337 -15.73 2.61 3.33
CA VAL A 337 -16.58 3.64 3.96
C VAL A 337 -17.98 3.09 4.23
N TRP A 338 -18.55 2.36 3.28
CA TRP A 338 -19.83 1.69 3.45
C TRP A 338 -19.81 0.68 4.60
N LEU A 339 -18.78 -0.17 4.66
CA LEU A 339 -18.55 -1.11 5.76
C LEU A 339 -18.40 -0.41 7.11
N THR A 340 -17.67 0.71 7.15
CA THR A 340 -17.51 1.53 8.36
C THR A 340 -18.85 2.12 8.84
N ARG A 341 -19.71 2.53 7.91
CA ARG A 341 -21.07 3.00 8.26
C ARG A 341 -21.93 1.85 8.77
N LEU A 342 -21.83 0.67 8.16
CA LEU A 342 -22.56 -0.52 8.60
C LEU A 342 -22.14 -0.93 10.01
N THR A 343 -20.84 -0.93 10.31
CA THR A 343 -20.32 -1.29 11.63
C THR A 343 -20.72 -0.28 12.69
N TRP A 344 -20.67 1.01 12.38
CA TRP A 344 -21.17 2.05 13.28
C TRP A 344 -22.66 1.84 13.62
N ARG A 345 -23.50 1.55 12.61
CA ARG A 345 -24.92 1.27 12.83
C ARG A 345 -25.14 0.03 13.70
N ALA A 346 -24.40 -1.05 13.45
CA ALA A 346 -24.46 -2.26 14.26
C ALA A 346 -24.01 -2.01 15.71
N LEU A 347 -22.94 -1.24 15.90
CA LEU A 347 -22.43 -0.88 17.23
C LEU A 347 -23.43 -0.02 18.01
N VAL A 348 -24.04 0.98 17.36
CA VAL A 348 -25.10 1.81 17.97
C VAL A 348 -26.32 0.95 18.35
N ALA A 349 -26.73 0.01 17.49
CA ALA A 349 -27.83 -0.91 17.79
C ALA A 349 -27.51 -1.82 18.97
N TYR A 350 -26.28 -2.35 19.03
CA TYR A 350 -25.81 -3.17 20.15
C TYR A 350 -25.76 -2.39 21.47
N VAL A 351 -25.24 -1.16 21.47
CA VAL A 351 -25.21 -0.30 22.66
C VAL A 351 -26.62 0.03 23.14
N LYS A 352 -27.55 0.35 22.22
CA LYS A 352 -28.96 0.58 22.57
C LYS A 352 -29.59 -0.65 23.21
N TYR A 353 -29.37 -1.84 22.64
CA TYR A 353 -29.84 -3.10 23.21
C TYR A 353 -29.30 -3.35 24.62
N GLN A 354 -28.00 -3.10 24.85
CA GLN A 354 -27.40 -3.21 26.19
C GLN A 354 -28.02 -2.22 27.19
N ILE A 355 -28.27 -0.97 26.78
CA ILE A 355 -28.94 0.04 27.62
C ILE A 355 -30.36 -0.40 27.97
N GLU A 356 -31.13 -0.89 27.00
CA GLU A 356 -32.50 -1.38 27.22
C GLU A 356 -32.52 -2.55 28.21
N LEU A 357 -31.60 -3.51 28.06
CA LEU A 357 -31.44 -4.65 28.95
C LEU A 357 -31.14 -4.22 30.39
N VAL A 358 -30.24 -3.24 30.57
CA VAL A 358 -29.85 -2.71 31.90
C VAL A 358 -30.93 -1.81 32.50
N SER A 359 -31.66 -1.07 31.68
CA SER A 359 -32.72 -0.15 32.13
C SER A 359 -34.01 -0.84 32.60
N GLY A 360 -34.10 -2.17 32.47
CA GLY A 360 -35.24 -2.96 32.98
C GLY A 360 -36.54 -2.82 32.18
N LYS A 361 -36.54 -2.06 31.07
CA LYS A 361 -37.74 -1.83 30.23
C LYS A 361 -38.16 -3.03 29.37
N GLY A 362 -37.41 -4.13 29.39
CA GLY A 362 -37.71 -5.34 28.61
C GLY A 362 -38.92 -6.15 29.12
N GLY A 363 -39.47 -5.83 30.29
CA GLY A 363 -40.57 -6.59 30.89
C GLY A 363 -41.99 -6.24 30.39
N GLU A 364 -42.21 -5.06 29.81
CA GLU A 364 -43.58 -4.62 29.45
C GLU A 364 -43.96 -4.90 27.99
N ASN A 365 -42.99 -5.13 27.10
CA ASN A 365 -43.26 -5.34 25.66
C ASN A 365 -43.35 -6.81 25.22
N ALA A 366 -43.21 -7.77 26.14
CA ALA A 366 -43.37 -9.20 25.86
C ALA A 366 -44.79 -9.72 26.15
N ALA A 367 -45.71 -8.84 26.57
CA ALA A 367 -47.09 -9.20 26.94
C ALA A 367 -48.17 -8.43 26.16
N ALA A 368 -47.84 -7.79 25.05
CA ALA A 368 -48.78 -7.08 24.18
C ALA A 368 -48.73 -7.58 22.74
#